data_AF-A0A2D5USK3-F1
#
_entry.id   AF-A0A2D5USK3-F1
#
_cell.length_a   1.000
_cell.length_b   1.000
_cell.length_c   1.000
_cell.angle_alpha   90.00
_cell.angle_beta   90.00
_cell.angle_gamma   90.00
#
_symmetry.space_group_name_H-M   'P 1'
#
loop_
_entity.id
_entity.type
_entity.pdbx_description
1 polymer ?
#
loop_
_entity_poly.entity_id
_entity_poly.type
_entity_poly.pdbx_seq_one_letter_code
_entity_poly.pdbx_strand_id
1 'polypeptide(L)'
;MDSVFSQAHDAASHELMCFINTDIILTSDFLPALQTVHNNEFLMVGLRWNLDVNEPIDFENAWWEILLTDRMKEHGKLHPPGGGGDYFIFPRGLFEHIPPFAIGRTAWDNWFIYRGRELKIPVIDATRAFTNVHQSHDYSHHPDGTAGIWEGPERTRNIELAGGEDRAFNTESATWILTAQDMKRALSLRHIYFRMRTTPILHPRLGFLLPLFKIFERLVMVTRSVIGR
;
A
#
# COMPACT_ATOMS: atom_id res chain seq x y z
N MET A 1 -5.13 16.23 2.21
CA MET A 1 -3.98 15.45 1.68
C MET A 1 -3.37 16.16 0.48
N ASP A 2 -4.19 16.50 -0.51
CA ASP A 2 -3.94 17.52 -1.55
C ASP A 2 -2.93 18.63 -1.19
N SER A 3 -3.13 19.38 -0.12
CA SER A 3 -2.20 20.45 0.27
C SER A 3 -0.79 19.94 0.60
N VAL A 4 -0.67 18.78 1.26
CA VAL A 4 0.63 18.19 1.62
C VAL A 4 1.35 17.72 0.36
N PHE A 5 0.62 17.10 -0.57
CA PHE A 5 1.19 16.66 -1.85
C PHE A 5 1.64 17.86 -2.69
N SER A 6 0.80 18.90 -2.83
CA SER A 6 1.18 20.12 -3.55
C SER A 6 2.48 20.72 -3.01
N GLN A 7 2.58 20.89 -1.69
CA GLN A 7 3.80 21.43 -1.06
C GLN A 7 5.01 20.51 -1.25
N ALA A 8 4.83 19.19 -1.18
CA ALA A 8 5.90 18.24 -1.42
C ALA A 8 6.40 18.29 -2.88
N HIS A 9 5.50 18.43 -3.86
CA HIS A 9 5.87 18.61 -5.27
C HIS A 9 6.67 19.90 -5.49
N ASP A 10 6.23 21.00 -4.88
CA ASP A 10 6.90 22.31 -4.99
C ASP A 10 8.30 22.29 -4.34
N ALA A 11 8.43 21.61 -3.20
CA ALA A 11 9.70 21.53 -2.46
C ALA A 11 10.67 20.46 -3.01
N ALA A 12 10.19 19.47 -3.76
CA ALA A 12 11.01 18.37 -4.24
C ALA A 12 12.03 18.82 -5.29
N SER A 13 13.30 18.51 -5.05
CA SER A 13 14.43 18.79 -5.95
C SER A 13 14.85 17.59 -6.82
N HIS A 14 14.28 16.41 -6.58
CA HIS A 14 14.62 15.17 -7.27
C HIS A 14 13.43 14.63 -8.07
N GLU A 15 13.72 13.78 -9.06
CA GLU A 15 12.70 13.18 -9.92
C GLU A 15 11.87 12.10 -9.23
N LEU A 16 12.36 11.50 -8.14
CA LEU A 16 11.63 10.47 -7.41
C LEU A 16 11.08 11.02 -6.10
N MET A 17 9.80 10.78 -5.84
CA MET A 17 9.13 11.13 -4.59
C MET A 17 8.85 9.87 -3.78
N CYS A 18 8.98 9.98 -2.45
CA CYS A 18 8.61 8.95 -1.49
C CYS A 18 7.70 9.58 -0.44
N PHE A 19 6.43 9.18 -0.45
CA PHE A 19 5.49 9.51 0.62
C PHE A 19 5.44 8.31 1.57
N ILE A 20 5.82 8.50 2.83
CA ILE A 20 6.01 7.42 3.81
C ILE A 20 5.54 7.85 5.19
N ASN A 21 4.95 6.94 5.95
CA ASN A 21 4.55 7.18 7.33
C ASN A 21 5.77 7.33 8.25
N THR A 22 5.65 8.19 9.28
CA THR A 22 6.77 8.60 10.14
C THR A 22 7.19 7.55 11.16
N ASP A 23 6.38 6.50 11.34
CA ASP A 23 6.62 5.36 12.22
C ASP A 23 7.28 4.17 11.50
N ILE A 24 7.64 4.34 10.23
CA ILE A 24 8.38 3.36 9.42
C ILE A 24 9.89 3.54 9.59
N ILE A 25 10.58 2.45 9.84
CA ILE A 25 12.03 2.33 9.81
C ILE A 25 12.42 1.58 8.54
N LEU A 26 13.22 2.25 7.70
CA LEU A 26 13.79 1.67 6.48
C LEU A 26 15.19 1.12 6.78
N THR A 27 15.54 0.00 6.13
CA THR A 27 16.88 -0.59 6.19
C THR A 27 17.72 -0.21 4.96
N SER A 28 19.02 -0.49 5.01
CA SER A 28 19.99 -0.14 3.98
C SER A 28 19.72 -0.72 2.59
N ASP A 29 18.87 -1.74 2.49
CA ASP A 29 18.39 -2.34 1.24
C ASP A 29 17.36 -1.48 0.47
N PHE A 30 16.81 -0.44 1.09
CA PHE A 30 15.83 0.47 0.47
C PHE A 30 16.34 1.16 -0.79
N LEU A 31 17.45 1.90 -0.69
CA LEU A 31 18.00 2.65 -1.82
C LEU A 31 18.46 1.74 -2.97
N PRO A 32 19.19 0.63 -2.72
CA PRO A 32 19.53 -0.34 -3.77
C PRO A 32 18.29 -0.86 -4.51
N ALA A 33 17.20 -1.18 -3.80
CA ALA A 33 15.98 -1.65 -4.43
C ALA A 33 15.38 -0.61 -5.39
N LEU A 34 15.37 0.68 -5.01
CA LEU A 34 14.87 1.75 -5.88
C LEU A 34 15.68 1.91 -7.16
N GLN A 35 16.99 1.72 -7.09
CA GLN A 35 17.89 1.89 -8.25
C GLN A 35 17.66 0.84 -9.35
N THR A 36 16.98 -0.28 -9.05
CA THR A 36 16.66 -1.32 -10.03
C THR A 36 15.45 -0.99 -10.92
N VAL A 37 14.68 0.05 -10.59
CA VAL A 37 13.49 0.44 -11.35
C VAL A 37 13.84 1.53 -12.35
N HIS A 38 13.71 1.21 -13.64
CA HIS A 38 14.06 2.10 -14.74
C HIS A 38 12.84 2.63 -15.51
N ASN A 39 11.64 2.44 -14.99
CA ASN A 39 10.42 2.93 -15.64
C ASN A 39 10.26 4.44 -15.43
N ASN A 40 9.97 5.17 -16.51
CA ASN A 40 9.74 6.62 -16.45
C ASN A 40 8.48 7.00 -15.66
N GLU A 41 7.51 6.10 -15.59
CA GLU A 41 6.28 6.23 -14.80
C GLU A 41 6.02 4.92 -14.08
N PHE A 42 5.81 4.97 -12.77
CA PHE A 42 5.42 3.82 -11.96
C PHE A 42 4.85 4.28 -10.62
N LEU A 43 4.16 3.36 -9.95
CA LEU A 43 3.87 3.42 -8.53
C LEU A 43 4.46 2.18 -7.86
N MET A 44 5.38 2.37 -6.94
CA MET A 44 5.91 1.32 -6.09
C MET A 44 5.28 1.42 -4.70
N VAL A 45 4.79 0.28 -4.24
CA VAL A 45 4.15 0.07 -2.94
C VAL A 45 4.59 -1.29 -2.41
N GLY A 46 4.28 -1.59 -1.15
CA GLY A 46 4.48 -2.92 -0.62
C GLY A 46 3.87 -3.05 0.76
N LEU A 47 3.90 -4.27 1.26
CA LEU A 47 3.50 -4.58 2.62
C LEU A 47 4.62 -4.22 3.59
N ARG A 48 4.23 -3.99 4.83
CA ARG A 48 5.11 -3.64 5.95
C ARG A 48 5.24 -4.77 6.96
N TRP A 49 6.35 -4.80 7.68
CA TRP A 49 6.51 -5.67 8.85
C TRP A 49 6.11 -4.91 10.12
N ASN A 50 5.06 -5.37 10.78
CA ASN A 50 4.69 -4.84 12.10
C ASN A 50 5.63 -5.41 13.16
N LEU A 51 6.21 -4.55 13.99
CA LEU A 51 7.06 -4.93 15.10
C LEU A 51 6.78 -4.04 16.32
N ASP A 52 6.66 -4.65 17.49
CA ASP A 52 6.50 -3.92 18.75
C ASP A 52 7.87 -3.34 19.16
N VAL A 53 8.04 -2.04 19.01
CA VAL A 53 9.28 -1.33 19.37
C VAL A 53 9.03 -0.56 20.67
N ASN A 54 9.37 -1.21 21.79
CA ASN A 54 9.11 -0.69 23.13
C ASN A 54 10.34 0.02 23.76
N GLU A 55 11.48 -0.02 23.07
CA GLU A 55 12.73 0.57 23.52
C GLU A 55 13.32 1.42 22.38
N PRO A 56 13.97 2.56 22.67
CA PRO A 56 14.64 3.36 21.65
C PRO A 56 15.69 2.56 20.89
N ILE A 57 15.74 2.74 19.57
CA ILE A 57 16.80 2.18 18.74
C ILE A 57 17.97 3.15 18.73
N ASP A 58 19.14 2.65 19.13
CA ASP A 58 20.40 3.39 19.03
C ASP A 58 20.94 3.29 17.59
N PHE A 59 20.65 4.29 16.76
CA PHE A 59 21.12 4.34 15.38
C PHE A 59 22.63 4.60 15.24
N GLU A 60 23.32 5.01 16.31
CA GLU A 60 24.80 5.16 16.32
C GLU A 60 25.49 3.81 16.51
N ASN A 61 24.77 2.78 16.98
CA ASN A 61 25.31 1.42 17.08
C ASN A 61 25.45 0.82 15.68
N ALA A 62 26.67 0.48 15.26
CA ALA A 62 26.94 -0.13 13.95
C ALA A 62 26.16 -1.43 13.66
N TRP A 63 25.60 -2.08 14.68
CA TRP A 63 24.80 -3.31 14.57
C TRP A 63 23.29 -3.07 14.61
N TRP A 64 22.81 -1.83 14.73
CA TRP A 64 21.38 -1.50 14.93
C TRP A 64 20.48 -2.17 13.89
N GLU A 65 20.89 -2.17 12.61
CA GLU A 65 20.10 -2.70 11.51
C GLU A 65 20.00 -4.23 11.57
N ILE A 66 21.11 -4.90 11.92
CA ILE A 66 21.14 -6.36 12.09
C ILE A 66 20.27 -6.75 13.29
N LEU A 67 20.38 -6.04 14.41
CA LEU A 67 19.57 -6.27 15.60
C LEU A 67 18.07 -6.07 15.31
N LEU A 68 17.72 -5.00 14.58
CA LEU A 68 16.34 -4.73 14.15
C LEU A 68 15.81 -5.83 13.23
N THR A 69 16.58 -6.21 12.21
CA THR A 69 16.17 -7.22 11.22
C THR A 69 16.06 -8.61 11.82
N ASP A 70 16.94 -8.99 12.75
CA ASP A 70 16.85 -10.27 13.46
C ASP A 70 15.63 -10.30 14.39
N ARG A 71 15.38 -9.23 15.13
CA ARG A 71 14.17 -9.09 15.94
C ARG A 71 12.89 -9.12 15.09
N MET A 72 12.91 -8.48 13.91
CA MET A 72 11.81 -8.54 12.94
C MET A 72 11.59 -9.96 12.43
N LYS A 73 12.64 -10.73 12.11
CA LYS A 73 12.47 -12.13 11.68
C LYS A 73 11.88 -13.00 12.78
N GLU A 74 12.22 -12.75 14.04
CA GLU A 74 11.76 -13.55 15.18
C GLU A 74 10.33 -13.19 15.63
N HIS A 75 9.99 -11.90 15.64
CA HIS A 75 8.76 -11.40 16.25
C HIS A 75 7.86 -10.59 15.32
N GLY A 76 8.38 -10.21 14.15
CA GLY A 76 7.66 -9.38 13.19
C GLY A 76 6.50 -10.12 12.54
N LYS A 77 5.46 -9.36 12.19
CA LYS A 77 4.28 -9.87 11.48
C LYS A 77 4.11 -9.09 10.19
N LEU A 78 4.25 -9.77 9.06
CA LEU A 78 3.96 -9.16 7.76
C LEU A 78 2.48 -8.76 7.72
N HIS A 79 2.22 -7.50 7.37
CA HIS A 79 0.88 -6.99 7.26
C HIS A 79 0.12 -7.73 6.14
N PRO A 80 -1.14 -8.17 6.36
CA PRO A 80 -1.89 -8.88 5.34
C PRO A 80 -2.22 -7.96 4.15
N PRO A 81 -2.36 -8.50 2.93
CA PRO A 81 -2.88 -7.73 1.81
C PRO A 81 -4.31 -7.27 2.07
N GLY A 82 -4.61 -5.99 1.82
CA GLY A 82 -5.96 -5.43 2.01
C GLY A 82 -6.01 -3.95 2.39
N GLY A 83 -4.91 -3.41 2.91
CA GLY A 83 -4.73 -2.02 3.32
C GLY A 83 -3.36 -1.86 3.96
N GLY A 84 -3.11 -0.73 4.61
CA GLY A 84 -1.82 -0.46 5.25
C GLY A 84 -0.77 -0.09 4.21
N GLY A 85 -1.15 0.74 3.24
CA GLY A 85 -0.16 1.38 2.38
C GLY A 85 0.59 2.42 3.21
N ASP A 86 1.80 2.07 3.63
CA ASP A 86 2.64 2.93 4.48
C ASP A 86 3.69 3.70 3.71
N TYR A 87 3.95 3.32 2.46
CA TYR A 87 4.80 4.07 1.56
C TYR A 87 4.32 4.00 0.11
N PHE A 88 4.57 5.09 -0.62
CA PHE A 88 4.25 5.24 -2.03
C PHE A 88 5.41 5.95 -2.70
N ILE A 89 6.02 5.27 -3.68
CA ILE A 89 7.19 5.78 -4.38
C ILE A 89 6.85 5.91 -5.85
N PHE A 90 7.04 7.10 -6.39
CA PHE A 90 6.63 7.45 -7.74
C PHE A 90 7.45 8.62 -8.29
N PRO A 91 7.53 8.76 -9.62
CA PRO A 91 8.14 9.93 -10.24
C PRO A 91 7.38 11.23 -9.94
N ARG A 92 8.11 12.30 -9.67
CA ARG A 92 7.58 13.66 -9.49
C ARG A 92 6.76 14.06 -10.72
N GLY A 93 5.62 14.70 -10.47
CA GLY A 93 4.61 15.02 -11.48
C GLY A 93 3.49 13.98 -11.56
N LEU A 94 3.68 12.76 -11.05
CA LEU A 94 2.58 11.83 -10.82
C LEU A 94 1.82 12.22 -9.54
N PHE A 95 0.50 12.06 -9.54
CA PHE A 95 -0.39 12.37 -8.41
C PHE A 95 -0.43 13.85 -7.96
N GLU A 96 -0.11 14.81 -8.84
CA GLU A 96 -0.23 16.25 -8.57
C GLU A 96 -1.63 16.68 -8.13
N HIS A 97 -2.67 15.97 -8.60
CA HIS A 97 -4.06 16.23 -8.28
C HIS A 97 -4.69 15.06 -7.53
N ILE A 98 -4.26 14.89 -6.28
CA ILE A 98 -4.88 13.94 -5.36
C ILE A 98 -6.17 14.53 -4.75
N PRO A 99 -7.24 13.73 -4.55
CA PRO A 99 -8.39 14.18 -3.79
C PRO A 99 -7.99 14.66 -2.37
N PRO A 100 -8.77 15.55 -1.76
CA PRO A 100 -8.49 16.09 -0.43
C PRO A 100 -8.83 15.06 0.67
N PHE A 101 -8.16 13.91 0.66
CA PHE A 101 -8.33 12.87 1.67
C PHE A 101 -7.94 13.38 3.06
N ALA A 102 -8.67 12.90 4.06
CA ALA A 102 -8.27 12.99 5.46
C ALA A 102 -7.12 12.01 5.72
N ILE A 103 -5.99 12.53 6.20
CA ILE A 103 -4.80 11.75 6.58
C ILE A 103 -5.07 11.05 7.93
N GLY A 104 -4.48 9.87 8.14
CA GLY A 104 -4.70 9.10 9.37
C GLY A 104 -6.06 8.40 9.43
N ARG A 105 -6.75 8.30 8.30
CA ARG A 105 -8.00 7.56 8.10
C ARG A 105 -7.83 6.54 6.99
N THR A 106 -8.76 5.60 6.87
CA THR A 106 -8.66 4.53 5.86
C THR A 106 -9.06 5.02 4.45
N ALA A 107 -8.82 4.15 3.45
CA ALA A 107 -9.23 4.25 2.05
C ALA A 107 -8.39 5.15 1.12
N TRP A 108 -7.64 6.13 1.64
CA TRP A 108 -6.77 6.96 0.79
C TRP A 108 -5.57 6.18 0.24
N ASP A 109 -5.04 5.24 1.02
CA ASP A 109 -3.88 4.39 0.68
C ASP A 109 -4.20 3.47 -0.51
N ASN A 110 -5.37 2.83 -0.46
CA ASN A 110 -5.85 1.98 -1.53
C ASN A 110 -6.10 2.75 -2.84
N TRP A 111 -6.49 4.03 -2.74
CA TRP A 111 -6.77 4.87 -3.90
C TRP A 111 -5.55 5.06 -4.79
N PHE A 112 -4.34 5.19 -4.23
CA PHE A 112 -3.11 5.29 -5.03
C PHE A 112 -2.93 4.09 -5.95
N ILE A 113 -3.15 2.88 -5.41
CA ILE A 113 -3.02 1.63 -6.17
C ILE A 113 -4.08 1.58 -7.27
N TYR A 114 -5.33 1.93 -6.96
CA TYR A 114 -6.39 2.05 -7.95
C TYR A 114 -6.01 3.04 -9.05
N ARG A 115 -5.57 4.23 -8.67
CA ARG A 115 -5.24 5.31 -9.59
C ARG A 115 -4.06 4.94 -10.49
N GLY A 116 -3.02 4.29 -9.96
CA GLY A 116 -1.93 3.75 -10.77
C GLY A 116 -2.42 2.72 -11.79
N ARG A 117 -3.32 1.82 -11.38
CA ARG A 117 -3.94 0.84 -12.31
C ARG A 117 -4.82 1.50 -13.36
N GLU A 118 -5.59 2.52 -13.00
CA GLU A 118 -6.44 3.30 -13.90
C GLU A 118 -5.62 4.07 -14.94
N LEU A 119 -4.49 4.66 -14.51
CA LEU A 119 -3.52 5.33 -15.38
C LEU A 119 -2.71 4.36 -16.25
N LYS A 120 -2.88 3.04 -16.08
CA LYS A 120 -2.17 1.97 -16.80
C LYS A 120 -0.65 2.03 -16.64
N ILE A 121 -0.16 2.66 -15.58
CA ILE A 121 1.26 2.66 -15.24
C ILE A 121 1.62 1.35 -14.51
N PRO A 122 2.90 0.94 -14.54
CA PRO A 122 3.41 -0.11 -13.66
C PRO A 122 3.08 0.17 -12.20
N VAL A 123 2.25 -0.70 -11.61
CA VAL A 123 2.13 -0.83 -10.15
C VAL A 123 3.05 -1.98 -9.73
N ILE A 124 4.05 -1.66 -8.90
CA ILE A 124 5.13 -2.54 -8.47
C ILE A 124 4.91 -2.89 -7.00
N ASP A 125 4.78 -4.18 -6.70
CA ASP A 125 4.84 -4.69 -5.33
C ASP A 125 6.31 -4.95 -4.95
N ALA A 126 6.83 -4.13 -4.05
CA ALA A 126 8.19 -4.18 -3.52
C ALA A 126 8.28 -4.82 -2.12
N THR A 127 7.24 -5.54 -1.67
CA THR A 127 7.24 -6.28 -0.39
C THR A 127 8.46 -7.16 -0.19
N ARG A 128 9.05 -7.68 -1.28
CA ARG A 128 10.20 -8.60 -1.26
C ARG A 128 11.51 -7.95 -1.68
N ALA A 129 11.52 -6.63 -1.87
CA ALA A 129 12.67 -5.90 -2.39
C ALA A 129 13.53 -5.32 -1.26
N PHE A 130 12.90 -4.81 -0.21
CA PHE A 130 13.56 -4.22 0.93
C PHE A 130 12.72 -4.39 2.21
N THR A 131 13.37 -4.25 3.37
CA THR A 131 12.66 -4.30 4.66
C THR A 131 12.17 -2.91 5.06
N ASN A 132 10.89 -2.82 5.40
CA ASN A 132 10.32 -1.66 6.07
C ASN A 132 9.58 -2.13 7.32
N VAL A 133 9.97 -1.60 8.48
CA VAL A 133 9.46 -1.98 9.79
C VAL A 133 8.57 -0.87 10.30
N HIS A 134 7.30 -1.18 10.51
CA HIS A 134 6.37 -0.29 11.20
C HIS A 134 6.38 -0.58 12.68
N GLN A 135 6.55 0.48 13.45
CA GLN A 135 6.44 0.43 14.90
C GLN A 135 4.98 0.27 15.29
N SER A 136 4.60 -0.91 15.79
CA SER A 136 3.23 -1.18 16.23
C SER A 136 2.79 -0.15 17.27
N HIS A 137 1.59 0.39 17.09
CA HIS A 137 0.95 1.26 18.06
C HIS A 137 -0.56 0.99 18.05
N ASP A 138 -1.24 1.44 19.10
CA ASP A 138 -2.70 1.40 19.16
C ASP A 138 -3.32 2.70 18.62
N TYR A 139 -4.65 2.77 18.64
CA TYR A 139 -5.41 3.97 18.27
C TYR A 139 -5.92 4.74 19.49
N SER A 140 -5.23 4.64 20.64
CA SER A 140 -5.66 5.25 21.92
C SER A 140 -5.73 6.78 21.88
N HIS A 141 -5.08 7.42 20.89
CA HIS A 141 -5.16 8.85 20.66
C HIS A 141 -6.55 9.32 20.18
N HIS A 142 -7.37 8.43 19.62
CA HIS A 142 -8.74 8.74 19.20
C HIS A 142 -9.72 8.42 20.34
N PRO A 143 -10.70 9.29 20.67
CA PRO A 143 -11.63 9.05 21.78
C PRO A 143 -12.42 7.73 21.63
N ASP A 144 -12.80 7.39 20.40
CA ASP A 144 -13.48 6.13 20.06
C ASP A 144 -12.51 4.99 19.67
N GLY A 145 -11.21 5.16 19.91
CA GLY A 145 -10.17 4.20 19.57
C GLY A 145 -10.21 3.79 18.09
N THR A 146 -10.07 2.48 17.84
CA THR A 146 -10.14 1.89 16.51
C THR A 146 -11.44 2.21 15.78
N ALA A 147 -12.59 2.18 16.45
CA ALA A 147 -13.88 2.41 15.78
C ALA A 147 -13.94 3.80 15.12
N GLY A 148 -13.44 4.83 15.79
CA GLY A 148 -13.42 6.19 15.24
C GLY A 148 -12.56 6.33 13.97
N ILE A 149 -11.46 5.58 13.89
CA ILE A 149 -10.58 5.56 12.70
C ILE A 149 -11.21 4.77 11.55
N TRP A 150 -11.88 3.68 11.86
CA TRP A 150 -12.37 2.69 10.89
C TRP A 150 -13.82 2.88 10.48
N GLU A 151 -14.61 3.69 11.18
CA GLU A 151 -16.05 3.90 10.91
C GLU A 151 -16.46 5.38 10.98
N GLY A 152 -15.52 6.28 11.25
CA GLY A 152 -15.79 7.71 11.39
C GLY A 152 -16.19 8.43 10.08
N PRO A 153 -16.72 9.66 10.20
CA PRO A 153 -17.18 10.45 9.05
C PRO A 153 -16.07 10.73 8.03
N GLU A 154 -14.82 10.85 8.48
CA GLU A 154 -13.67 11.09 7.61
C GLU A 154 -13.34 9.87 6.73
N ARG A 155 -13.52 8.63 7.22
CA ARG A 155 -13.44 7.44 6.36
C ARG A 155 -14.52 7.48 5.28
N THR A 156 -15.76 7.74 5.68
CA THR A 156 -16.89 7.80 4.73
C THR A 156 -16.60 8.82 3.64
N ARG A 157 -16.09 10.00 4.03
CA ARG A 157 -15.66 11.01 3.08
C ARG A 157 -14.51 10.54 2.19
N ASN A 158 -13.50 9.85 2.74
CA ASN A 158 -12.41 9.29 1.93
C ASN A 158 -12.93 8.28 0.89
N ILE A 159 -13.90 7.44 1.24
CA ILE A 159 -14.51 6.49 0.30
C ILE A 159 -15.26 7.20 -0.81
N GLU A 160 -16.03 8.25 -0.48
CA GLU A 160 -16.68 9.09 -1.49
C GLU A 160 -15.68 9.73 -2.44
N LEU A 161 -14.60 10.32 -1.89
CA LEU A 161 -13.53 10.95 -2.66
C LEU A 161 -12.79 9.94 -3.55
N ALA A 162 -12.60 8.71 -3.07
CA ALA A 162 -12.03 7.63 -3.86
C ALA A 162 -12.95 7.20 -5.02
N GLY A 163 -14.26 7.49 -4.90
CA GLY A 163 -15.30 7.13 -5.86
C GLY A 163 -15.95 5.78 -5.57
N GLY A 164 -16.02 5.40 -4.29
CA GLY A 164 -16.70 4.20 -3.78
C GLY A 164 -15.76 3.08 -3.35
N GLU A 165 -16.30 2.13 -2.57
CA GLU A 165 -15.53 1.04 -1.95
C GLU A 165 -14.89 0.09 -2.96
N ASP A 166 -15.45 -0.03 -4.17
CA ASP A 166 -14.91 -0.89 -5.22
C ASP A 166 -13.54 -0.44 -5.73
N ARG A 167 -13.13 0.80 -5.42
CA ARG A 167 -11.82 1.37 -5.79
C ARG A 167 -10.77 1.20 -4.69
N ALA A 168 -11.05 0.40 -3.67
CA ALA A 168 -10.08 0.04 -2.63
C ALA A 168 -9.13 -1.08 -3.14
N PHE A 169 -8.19 -0.74 -4.02
CA PHE A 169 -7.22 -1.70 -4.55
C PHE A 169 -6.08 -1.91 -3.54
N ASN A 170 -5.42 -3.06 -3.58
CA ASN A 170 -4.31 -3.41 -2.69
C ASN A 170 -3.13 -4.02 -3.48
N THR A 171 -2.05 -4.41 -2.80
CA THR A 171 -0.84 -4.97 -3.42
C THR A 171 -1.08 -6.18 -4.32
N GLU A 172 -2.15 -6.96 -4.11
CA GLU A 172 -2.53 -8.07 -5.01
C GLU A 172 -3.00 -7.58 -6.39
N SER A 173 -3.33 -6.30 -6.49
CA SER A 173 -3.58 -5.60 -7.75
C SER A 173 -2.29 -5.08 -8.39
N ALA A 174 -1.10 -5.47 -7.94
CA ALA A 174 0.14 -5.11 -8.61
C ALA A 174 0.26 -5.76 -10.00
N THR A 175 0.99 -5.08 -10.87
CA THR A 175 1.30 -5.55 -12.24
C THR A 175 2.70 -6.14 -12.35
N TRP A 176 3.58 -5.77 -11.43
CA TRP A 176 4.97 -6.20 -11.30
C TRP A 176 5.28 -6.53 -9.84
N ILE A 177 6.26 -7.41 -9.64
CA ILE A 177 6.85 -7.74 -8.35
C ILE A 177 8.33 -7.40 -8.45
N LEU A 178 8.82 -6.65 -7.47
CA LEU A 178 10.24 -6.37 -7.30
C LEU A 178 10.80 -7.23 -6.16
N THR A 179 11.98 -7.77 -6.39
CA THR A 179 12.79 -8.47 -5.39
C THR A 179 14.18 -7.83 -5.34
N ALA A 180 15.00 -8.24 -4.37
CA ALA A 180 16.39 -7.81 -4.30
C ALA A 180 17.24 -8.22 -5.54
N GLN A 181 16.74 -9.17 -6.36
CA GLN A 181 17.46 -9.69 -7.53
C GLN A 181 16.90 -9.18 -8.86
N ASP A 182 15.57 -9.11 -8.98
CA ASP A 182 14.90 -8.84 -10.25
C ASP A 182 13.53 -8.17 -10.11
N MET A 183 13.05 -7.65 -11.24
CA MET A 183 11.68 -7.17 -11.39
C MET A 183 10.96 -8.00 -12.47
N LYS A 184 9.79 -8.55 -12.14
CA LYS A 184 9.03 -9.43 -13.05
C LYS A 184 7.53 -9.15 -13.03
N ARG A 185 6.82 -9.57 -14.08
CA ARG A 185 5.37 -9.43 -14.16
C ARG A 185 4.68 -10.26 -13.07
N ALA A 186 3.70 -9.65 -12.40
CA ALA A 186 2.91 -10.29 -11.35
C ALA A 186 1.84 -11.22 -11.96
N LEU A 187 2.20 -12.45 -12.33
CA LEU A 187 1.36 -13.40 -13.07
C LEU A 187 0.91 -14.62 -12.25
N SER A 188 1.05 -14.60 -10.93
CA SER A 188 0.51 -15.71 -10.12
C SER A 188 -1.01 -15.81 -10.28
N LEU A 189 -1.59 -16.98 -10.01
CA LEU A 189 -3.04 -17.19 -10.07
C LEU A 189 -3.81 -16.16 -9.21
N ARG A 190 -3.22 -15.75 -8.08
CA ARG A 190 -3.78 -14.72 -7.21
C ARG A 190 -3.83 -13.35 -7.90
N HIS A 191 -2.73 -12.91 -8.51
CA HIS A 191 -2.71 -11.65 -9.26
C HIS A 191 -3.63 -11.68 -10.48
N ILE A 192 -3.71 -12.81 -11.19
CA ILE A 192 -4.65 -12.97 -12.31
C ILE A 192 -6.10 -12.85 -11.81
N TYR A 193 -6.44 -13.52 -10.70
CA TYR A 193 -7.75 -13.39 -10.06
C TYR A 193 -8.08 -11.92 -9.72
N PHE A 194 -7.18 -11.21 -9.05
CA PHE A 194 -7.40 -9.80 -8.70
C PHE A 194 -7.50 -8.89 -9.92
N ARG A 195 -6.75 -9.17 -11.00
CA ARG A 195 -6.91 -8.47 -12.29
C ARG A 195 -8.30 -8.69 -12.86
N MET A 196 -8.79 -9.93 -12.93
CA MET A 196 -10.15 -10.20 -13.42
C MET A 196 -11.21 -9.49 -12.57
N ARG A 197 -11.07 -9.54 -11.24
CA ARG A 197 -11.96 -8.86 -10.29
C ARG A 197 -12.02 -7.35 -10.53
N THR A 198 -10.87 -6.73 -10.81
CA THR A 198 -10.75 -5.27 -10.96
C THR A 198 -11.07 -4.76 -12.37
N THR A 199 -11.09 -5.64 -13.37
CA THR A 199 -11.37 -5.29 -14.78
C THR A 199 -12.67 -4.50 -14.98
N PRO A 200 -13.84 -4.88 -14.42
CA PRO A 200 -15.08 -4.11 -14.59
C PRO A 200 -15.01 -2.70 -14.01
N ILE A 201 -14.14 -2.48 -13.01
CA ILE A 201 -13.92 -1.18 -12.36
C ILE A 201 -13.01 -0.31 -13.21
N LEU A 202 -11.93 -0.88 -13.77
CA LEU A 202 -10.98 -0.18 -14.63
C LEU A 202 -11.51 0.11 -16.05
N HIS A 203 -12.54 -0.64 -16.49
CA HIS A 203 -13.12 -0.52 -17.82
C HIS A 203 -14.64 -0.29 -17.72
N PRO A 204 -15.12 0.97 -17.72
CA PRO A 204 -16.53 1.29 -17.53
C PRO A 204 -17.50 0.56 -18.46
N ARG A 205 -17.06 0.23 -19.69
CA ARG A 205 -17.85 -0.58 -20.66
C ARG A 205 -18.18 -1.99 -20.17
N LEU A 206 -17.36 -2.53 -19.28
CA LEU A 206 -17.54 -3.83 -18.64
C LEU A 206 -18.20 -3.71 -17.26
N GLY A 207 -18.60 -2.51 -16.84
CA GLY A 207 -19.17 -2.27 -15.51
C GLY A 207 -20.43 -3.08 -15.23
N PHE A 208 -21.19 -3.46 -16.27
CA PHE A 208 -22.36 -4.34 -16.13
C PHE A 208 -22.01 -5.76 -15.63
N LEU A 209 -20.74 -6.19 -15.72
CA LEU A 209 -20.26 -7.46 -15.18
C LEU A 209 -19.93 -7.38 -13.68
N LEU A 210 -19.77 -6.18 -13.11
CA LEU A 210 -19.37 -6.00 -11.72
C LEU A 210 -20.27 -6.76 -10.71
N PRO A 211 -21.61 -6.74 -10.84
CA PRO A 211 -22.48 -7.52 -9.95
C PRO A 211 -22.22 -9.03 -10.02
N LEU A 212 -21.93 -9.56 -11.21
CA LEU A 212 -21.65 -11.00 -11.40
C LEU A 212 -20.36 -11.40 -10.67
N PHE A 213 -19.31 -10.59 -10.81
CA PHE A 213 -18.07 -10.81 -10.08
C PHE A 213 -18.31 -10.75 -8.57
N LYS A 214 -19.07 -9.76 -8.06
CA LYS A 214 -19.39 -9.66 -6.63
C LYS A 214 -20.12 -10.90 -6.09
N ILE A 215 -21.04 -11.47 -6.86
CA ILE A 215 -21.73 -12.73 -6.48
C ILE A 215 -20.72 -13.88 -6.40
N PHE A 216 -19.87 -14.02 -7.42
CA PHE A 216 -18.83 -15.05 -7.44
C PHE A 216 -17.89 -14.93 -6.24
N GLU A 217 -17.45 -13.72 -5.89
CA GLU A 217 -16.57 -13.50 -4.74
C GLU A 217 -17.23 -13.89 -3.42
N ARG A 218 -18.51 -13.55 -3.22
CA ARG A 218 -19.25 -13.97 -2.03
C ARG A 218 -19.28 -15.50 -1.92
N LEU A 219 -19.48 -16.22 -3.02
CA LEU A 219 -19.47 -17.69 -3.04
C LEU A 219 -18.09 -18.26 -2.70
N VAL A 220 -17.02 -17.68 -3.23
CA VAL A 220 -15.63 -18.06 -2.91
C VAL A 220 -15.30 -17.81 -1.43
N MET A 221 -15.74 -16.69 -0.86
CA MET A 221 -15.54 -16.39 0.56
C MET A 221 -16.29 -17.36 1.48
N VAL A 222 -17.56 -17.66 1.17
CA VAL A 222 -18.37 -18.61 1.94
C VAL A 222 -17.73 -20.00 1.93
N THR A 223 -17.33 -20.50 0.76
CA THR A 223 -16.67 -21.81 0.62
C THR A 223 -15.34 -21.87 1.37
N ARG A 224 -14.52 -20.81 1.33
CA ARG A 224 -13.29 -20.73 2.14
C ARG A 224 -13.56 -20.73 3.65
N SER A 225 -14.61 -20.05 4.12
CA SER A 225 -14.97 -20.07 5.55
C SER A 225 -15.51 -21.41 6.04
N VAL A 226 -16.06 -22.22 5.13
CA VAL A 226 -16.59 -23.55 5.42
C VAL A 226 -15.49 -24.61 5.39
N ILE A 227 -14.51 -24.48 4.49
CA ILE A 227 -13.38 -25.43 4.36
C ILE A 227 -12.25 -25.11 5.35
N GLY A 228 -12.14 -23.85 5.81
CA GLY A 228 -11.17 -23.43 6.82
C GLY A 228 -11.61 -23.60 8.28
N ARG A 229 -12.64 -24.41 8.54
CA ARG A 229 -13.05 -24.87 9.88
C ARG A 229 -12.78 -26.36 10.03
#